data_AF-A0A498FN29-F1
#
_entry.id   AF-A0A498FN29-F1
#
_cell.length_a   1.000
_cell.length_b   1.000
_cell.length_c   1.000
_cell.angle_alpha   90.00
_cell.angle_beta   90.00
_cell.angle_gamma   90.00
#
_symmetry.space_group_name_H-M   'P 1'
#
loop_
_entity.id
_entity.type
_entity.pdbx_description
1 polymer ?
#
loop_
_entity_poly.entity_id
_entity_poly.type
_entity_poly.pdbx_seq_one_letter_code
_entity_poly.pdbx_strand_id
1 'polypeptide(L)'
;MSLRSRLLGSALLVVGVAALGLAGTVAPGFVPSPSSAEGIAFVTPSPVSFLAAPALLAAGSVLLVGGAAAAGGTERSARAALVAPALGAAAAFAFGVGLVLAPASVPETATNPAAHAALIGRGSGIAAGAVVGAALAPVVQAAITEDTVALLAGAVLLLAAIASGSSLPLSLVAGGVGGAVAVGLLWAVDPERWRP
;
A
#
# COMPACT_ATOMS: atom_id res chain seq x y z
N MET A 1 -0.07 24.29 17.61
CA MET A 1 0.57 23.61 16.46
C MET A 1 1.90 24.25 16.16
N SER A 2 2.95 23.47 15.94
CA SER A 2 4.28 24.01 15.63
C SER A 2 4.55 24.01 14.12
N LEU A 3 5.29 25.00 13.61
CA LEU A 3 5.77 25.02 12.22
C LEU A 3 6.51 23.71 11.87
N ARG A 4 7.22 23.15 12.86
CA ARG A 4 7.93 21.88 12.79
C ARG A 4 7.03 20.71 12.40
N SER A 5 5.83 20.57 12.98
CA SER A 5 4.94 19.44 12.66
C SER A 5 4.46 19.50 11.21
N ARG A 6 4.21 20.71 10.69
CA ARG A 6 3.79 20.92 9.30
C ARG A 6 4.91 20.60 8.32
N LEU A 7 6.14 21.04 8.60
CA LEU A 7 7.31 20.75 7.78
C LEU A 7 7.66 19.25 7.76
N LEU A 8 7.55 18.59 8.91
CA LEU A 8 7.70 17.13 8.99
C LEU A 8 6.61 16.43 8.19
N GLY A 9 5.35 16.86 8.32
CA GLY A 9 4.23 16.32 7.55
C GLY A 9 4.43 16.46 6.04
N SER A 10 4.86 17.63 5.56
CA SER A 10 5.15 17.82 4.13
C SER A 10 6.34 16.98 3.66
N ALA A 11 7.39 16.84 4.46
CA ALA A 11 8.51 15.95 4.14
C ALA A 11 8.05 14.48 4.03
N LEU A 12 7.24 14.01 4.97
CA LEU A 12 6.66 12.65 4.96
C LEU A 12 5.76 12.43 3.74
N LEU A 13 4.98 13.44 3.34
CA LEU A 13 4.18 13.38 2.12
C LEU A 13 5.07 13.22 0.89
N VAL A 14 6.16 14.00 0.77
CA VAL A 14 7.10 13.89 -0.35
C VAL A 14 7.73 12.51 -0.40
N VAL A 15 8.18 11.97 0.74
CA VAL A 15 8.76 10.63 0.82
C VAL A 15 7.71 9.56 0.48
N GLY A 16 6.47 9.71 0.95
CA GLY A 16 5.37 8.81 0.63
C GLY A 16 5.04 8.78 -0.86
N VAL A 17 4.95 9.94 -1.51
CA VAL A 17 4.75 10.05 -2.97
C VAL A 17 5.93 9.44 -3.72
N ALA A 18 7.17 9.71 -3.31
CA ALA A 18 8.36 9.14 -3.93
C ALA A 18 8.37 7.61 -3.82
N ALA A 19 7.98 7.06 -2.67
CA ALA A 19 7.87 5.62 -2.46
C ALA A 19 6.80 5.00 -3.39
N LEU A 20 5.64 5.63 -3.56
CA LEU A 20 4.62 5.16 -4.51
C LEU A 20 5.08 5.27 -5.97
N GLY A 21 5.77 6.35 -6.34
CA GLY A 21 6.34 6.51 -7.67
C GLY A 21 7.35 5.41 -7.98
N LEU A 22 8.26 5.14 -7.05
CA LEU A 22 9.22 4.04 -7.15
C LEU A 22 8.51 2.69 -7.21
N ALA A 23 7.46 2.47 -6.40
CA ALA A 23 6.66 1.26 -6.47
C ALA A 23 6.10 1.04 -7.88
N GLY A 24 5.61 2.09 -8.54
CA GLY A 24 5.10 2.02 -9.91
C GLY A 24 6.16 1.57 -10.94
N THR A 25 7.43 1.92 -10.74
CA THR A 25 8.52 1.50 -11.65
C THR A 25 8.89 0.03 -11.54
N VAL A 26 8.64 -0.57 -10.37
CA VAL A 26 8.95 -1.98 -10.11
C VAL A 26 7.70 -2.87 -10.09
N ALA A 27 6.50 -2.30 -10.02
CA ALA A 27 5.27 -3.05 -9.91
C ALA A 27 5.00 -3.89 -11.17
N PRO A 28 4.69 -5.19 -11.01
CA PRO A 28 4.16 -5.99 -12.10
C PRO A 28 2.78 -5.51 -12.53
N GLY A 29 2.44 -5.71 -13.80
CA GLY A 29 1.14 -5.32 -14.34
C GLY A 29 0.81 -5.99 -15.66
N PHE A 30 -0.42 -5.80 -16.11
CA PHE A 30 -0.93 -6.34 -17.36
C PHE A 30 -0.90 -5.28 -18.46
N VAL A 31 -0.57 -5.71 -19.68
CA VAL A 31 -0.55 -4.87 -20.88
C VAL A 31 -1.29 -5.64 -22.00
N PRO A 32 -2.03 -4.96 -22.89
CA PRO A 32 -2.62 -5.61 -24.06
C PRO A 32 -1.57 -6.33 -24.90
N SER A 33 -1.89 -7.54 -25.34
CA SER A 33 -0.99 -8.36 -26.15
C SER A 33 -1.76 -9.16 -27.19
N PRO A 34 -1.67 -8.79 -28.48
CA PRO A 34 -2.41 -9.46 -29.57
C PRO A 34 -1.88 -10.88 -29.84
N SER A 35 -0.68 -11.21 -29.36
CA SER A 35 -0.08 -12.54 -29.50
C SER A 35 -0.45 -13.49 -28.34
N SER A 36 -1.22 -13.02 -27.36
CA SER A 36 -1.66 -13.84 -26.22
C SER A 36 -3.08 -14.35 -26.45
N ALA A 37 -3.36 -15.58 -26.02
CA ALA A 37 -4.71 -16.17 -26.14
C ALA A 37 -5.77 -15.38 -25.36
N GLU A 38 -5.37 -14.70 -24.29
CA GLU A 38 -6.24 -13.91 -23.41
C GLU A 38 -6.26 -12.41 -23.76
N GLY A 39 -5.53 -11.99 -24.80
CA GLY A 39 -5.40 -10.58 -25.21
C GLY A 39 -4.58 -9.69 -24.26
N ILE A 40 -3.97 -10.27 -23.22
CA ILE A 40 -3.14 -9.59 -22.22
C ILE A 40 -1.84 -10.36 -21.95
N ALA A 41 -0.78 -9.61 -21.62
CA ALA A 41 0.48 -10.16 -21.14
C ALA A 41 0.77 -9.64 -19.74
N PHE A 42 1.27 -10.53 -18.87
CA PHE A 42 1.75 -10.15 -17.53
C PHE A 42 3.22 -9.76 -17.62
N VAL A 43 3.51 -8.51 -17.29
CA VAL A 43 4.86 -7.93 -17.33
C VAL A 43 5.36 -7.79 -15.91
N THR A 44 6.52 -8.38 -15.64
CA THR A 44 7.23 -8.25 -14.36
C THR A 44 8.60 -7.63 -14.65
N PRO A 45 8.89 -6.40 -14.19
CA PRO A 45 10.16 -5.72 -14.48
C PRO A 45 11.39 -6.51 -14.02
N SER A 46 11.30 -7.16 -12.86
CA SER A 46 12.38 -7.97 -12.30
C SER A 46 11.84 -9.00 -11.30
N PRO A 47 12.59 -10.08 -10.97
CA PRO A 47 12.19 -11.02 -9.92
C PRO A 47 12.01 -10.36 -8.55
N VAL A 48 12.76 -9.30 -8.25
CA VAL A 48 12.67 -8.57 -6.97
C VAL A 48 11.44 -7.68 -6.85
N SER A 49 10.72 -7.44 -7.95
CA SER A 49 9.47 -6.68 -7.99
C SER A 49 8.41 -7.21 -7.02
N PHE A 50 8.35 -8.52 -6.81
CA PHE A 50 7.41 -9.16 -5.88
C PHE A 50 7.70 -8.86 -4.40
N LEU A 51 8.89 -8.35 -4.09
CA LEU A 51 9.29 -7.91 -2.76
C LEU A 51 9.23 -6.38 -2.65
N ALA A 52 9.82 -5.68 -3.64
CA ALA A 52 9.94 -4.24 -3.62
C ALA A 52 8.59 -3.52 -3.73
N ALA A 53 7.71 -3.97 -4.64
CA ALA A 53 6.40 -3.34 -4.84
C ALA A 53 5.52 -3.36 -3.58
N PRO A 54 5.25 -4.51 -2.92
CA PRO A 54 4.41 -4.51 -1.72
C PRO A 54 5.02 -3.71 -0.56
N ALA A 55 6.36 -3.75 -0.39
CA ALA A 55 7.05 -2.99 0.65
C ALA A 55 6.93 -1.48 0.44
N LEU A 56 7.18 -0.99 -0.79
CA LEU A 56 7.10 0.41 -1.14
C LEU A 56 5.66 0.94 -1.11
N LEU A 57 4.68 0.12 -1.54
CA LEU A 57 3.26 0.47 -1.46
C LEU A 57 2.78 0.60 -0.02
N ALA A 58 3.15 -0.35 0.85
CA ALA A 58 2.83 -0.29 2.28
C ALA A 58 3.46 0.94 2.93
N ALA A 59 4.77 1.13 2.75
CA ALA A 59 5.50 2.24 3.34
C ALA A 59 4.97 3.59 2.83
N GLY A 60 4.81 3.74 1.51
CA GLY A 60 4.29 4.95 0.88
C GLY A 60 2.90 5.31 1.40
N SER A 61 2.01 4.33 1.54
CA SER A 61 0.65 4.55 2.02
C SER A 61 0.61 4.97 3.50
N VAL A 62 1.42 4.35 4.35
CA VAL A 62 1.54 4.72 5.77
C VAL A 62 2.13 6.12 5.94
N LEU A 63 3.20 6.45 5.21
CA LEU A 63 3.84 7.76 5.25
C LEU A 63 2.94 8.86 4.70
N LEU A 64 2.14 8.59 3.67
CA LEU A 64 1.16 9.55 3.15
C LEU A 64 0.09 9.89 4.18
N VAL A 65 -0.50 8.88 4.81
CA VAL A 65 -1.55 9.11 5.81
C VAL A 65 -0.99 9.78 7.06
N GLY A 66 0.18 9.32 7.55
CA GLY A 66 0.88 9.95 8.68
C GLY A 66 1.31 11.38 8.37
N GLY A 67 1.86 11.63 7.18
CA GLY A 67 2.29 12.94 6.72
C GLY A 67 1.12 13.91 6.52
N ALA A 68 0.01 13.44 5.94
CA ALA A 68 -1.22 14.22 5.80
C ALA A 68 -1.78 14.64 7.16
N ALA A 69 -1.80 13.72 8.13
CA ALA A 69 -2.24 14.03 9.48
C ALA A 69 -1.31 15.06 10.16
N ALA A 70 0.00 14.94 9.99
CA ALA A 70 0.99 15.88 10.55
C ALA A 70 0.92 17.27 9.89
N ALA A 71 0.73 17.32 8.57
CA ALA A 71 0.63 18.57 7.79
C ALA A 71 -0.70 19.30 8.03
N GLY A 72 -1.81 18.56 8.05
CA GLY A 72 -3.14 19.09 8.36
C GLY A 72 -3.34 19.37 9.86
N GLY A 73 -2.44 18.86 10.70
CA GLY A 73 -2.50 19.02 12.14
C GLY A 73 -3.71 18.31 12.78
N THR A 74 -4.26 17.30 12.13
CA THR A 74 -5.34 16.50 12.71
C THR A 74 -4.85 15.77 13.97
N GLU A 75 -5.75 15.49 14.90
CA GLU A 75 -5.45 14.65 16.06
C GLU A 75 -5.17 13.20 15.66
N ARG A 76 -4.62 12.39 16.58
CA ARG A 76 -4.48 10.95 16.41
C ARG A 76 -5.84 10.36 16.07
N SER A 77 -5.94 9.59 15.00
CA SER A 77 -7.17 8.92 14.62
C SER A 77 -6.89 7.57 13.98
N ALA A 78 -7.27 6.51 14.68
CA ALA A 78 -7.22 5.15 14.15
C ALA A 78 -8.08 4.99 12.89
N ARG A 79 -9.21 5.70 12.81
CA ARG A 79 -10.10 5.69 11.63
C ARG A 79 -9.46 6.35 10.41
N ALA A 80 -8.75 7.46 10.60
CA ALA A 80 -8.00 8.07 9.51
C ALA A 80 -6.86 7.15 9.03
N ALA A 81 -6.24 6.40 9.93
CA ALA A 81 -5.20 5.44 9.59
C ALA A 81 -5.71 4.25 8.76
N LEU A 82 -7.02 3.92 8.80
CA LEU A 82 -7.62 2.90 7.93
C LEU A 82 -7.57 3.26 6.44
N VAL A 83 -7.31 4.53 6.10
CA VAL A 83 -7.10 4.96 4.72
C VAL A 83 -5.81 4.39 4.13
N ALA A 84 -4.79 4.08 4.95
CA ALA A 84 -3.51 3.58 4.44
C ALA A 84 -3.65 2.21 3.73
N PRO A 85 -4.32 1.19 4.33
CA PRO A 85 -4.65 -0.05 3.62
C PRO A 85 -5.38 0.15 2.30
N ALA A 86 -6.38 1.05 2.28
CA ALA A 86 -7.17 1.33 1.08
C ALA A 86 -6.32 1.96 -0.03
N LEU A 87 -5.44 2.91 0.31
CA LEU A 87 -4.49 3.51 -0.62
C LEU A 87 -3.53 2.47 -1.21
N GLY A 88 -2.99 1.58 -0.37
CA GLY A 88 -2.09 0.52 -0.81
C GLY A 88 -2.77 -0.44 -1.79
N ALA A 89 -4.01 -0.83 -1.50
CA ALA A 89 -4.82 -1.67 -2.39
C ALA A 89 -5.13 -0.96 -3.73
N ALA A 90 -5.55 0.31 -3.67
CA ALA A 90 -5.88 1.09 -4.86
C ALA A 90 -4.65 1.30 -5.76
N ALA A 91 -3.49 1.60 -5.17
CA ALA A 91 -2.24 1.75 -5.92
C ALA A 91 -1.77 0.41 -6.51
N ALA A 92 -1.86 -0.69 -5.76
CA ALA A 92 -1.56 -2.03 -6.28
C ALA A 92 -2.46 -2.39 -7.48
N PHE A 93 -3.75 -2.11 -7.38
CA PHE A 93 -4.69 -2.32 -8.47
C PHE A 93 -4.34 -1.46 -9.70
N ALA A 94 -4.11 -0.16 -9.50
CA ALA A 94 -3.77 0.77 -10.57
C ALA A 94 -2.50 0.33 -11.32
N PHE A 95 -1.46 -0.10 -10.61
CA PHE A 95 -0.25 -0.64 -11.24
C PHE A 95 -0.49 -1.99 -11.90
N GLY A 96 -1.30 -2.85 -11.27
CA GLY A 96 -1.72 -4.13 -11.83
C GLY A 96 -2.43 -4.00 -13.18
N VAL A 97 -3.31 -3.00 -13.35
CA VAL A 97 -3.96 -2.70 -14.65
C VAL A 97 -3.08 -1.91 -15.62
N GLY A 98 -1.79 -1.75 -15.32
CA GLY A 98 -0.81 -1.20 -16.23
C GLY A 98 -0.71 0.33 -16.23
N LEU A 99 -1.12 1.04 -15.17
CA LEU A 99 -1.07 2.52 -15.13
C LEU A 99 0.32 3.08 -15.49
N VAL A 100 1.40 2.41 -15.10
CA VAL A 100 2.77 2.86 -15.41
C VAL A 100 3.33 2.23 -16.68
N LEU A 101 2.94 0.98 -16.98
CA LEU A 101 3.48 0.21 -18.10
C LEU A 101 2.82 0.61 -19.44
N ALA A 102 1.51 0.81 -19.42
CA ALA A 102 0.70 1.13 -20.59
C ALA A 102 -0.53 1.97 -20.17
N PRO A 103 -0.33 3.25 -19.77
CA PRO A 103 -1.39 4.10 -19.22
C PRO A 103 -2.60 4.26 -20.13
N ALA A 104 -2.39 4.32 -21.45
CA ALA A 104 -3.46 4.48 -22.43
C ALA A 104 -4.43 3.28 -22.48
N SER A 105 -3.97 2.08 -22.09
CA SER A 105 -4.76 0.85 -22.11
C SER A 105 -5.36 0.48 -20.76
N VAL A 106 -5.26 1.34 -19.74
CA VAL A 106 -5.83 1.08 -18.42
C VAL A 106 -7.33 0.80 -18.47
N PRO A 107 -8.18 1.58 -19.19
CA PRO A 107 -9.62 1.30 -19.23
C PRO A 107 -9.92 -0.07 -19.84
N GLU A 108 -9.25 -0.41 -20.93
CA GLU A 108 -9.38 -1.69 -21.61
C GLU A 108 -8.97 -2.85 -20.69
N THR A 109 -7.79 -2.73 -20.05
CA THR A 109 -7.25 -3.74 -19.14
C THR A 109 -8.13 -3.91 -17.89
N ALA A 110 -8.66 -2.83 -17.33
CA ALA A 110 -9.52 -2.87 -16.15
C ALA A 110 -10.87 -3.53 -16.42
N THR A 111 -11.38 -3.46 -17.66
CA THR A 111 -12.64 -4.11 -18.08
C THR A 111 -12.45 -5.52 -18.64
N ASN A 112 -11.20 -5.96 -18.86
CA ASN A 112 -10.93 -7.28 -19.40
C ASN A 112 -11.15 -8.38 -18.34
N PRO A 113 -12.06 -9.36 -18.58
CA PRO A 113 -12.33 -10.43 -17.63
C PRO A 113 -11.10 -11.29 -17.28
N ALA A 114 -10.21 -11.53 -18.25
CA ALA A 114 -8.98 -12.29 -18.04
C ALA A 114 -8.02 -11.52 -17.12
N ALA A 115 -7.90 -10.20 -17.30
CA ALA A 115 -7.09 -9.36 -16.44
C ALA A 115 -7.64 -9.36 -15.01
N HIS A 116 -8.98 -9.30 -14.87
CA HIS A 116 -9.64 -9.37 -13.57
C HIS A 116 -9.38 -10.70 -12.86
N ALA A 117 -9.53 -11.83 -13.56
CA ALA A 117 -9.23 -13.16 -13.02
C ALA A 117 -7.75 -13.29 -12.61
N ALA A 118 -6.84 -12.75 -13.42
CA ALA A 118 -5.42 -12.78 -13.14
C ALA A 118 -5.01 -11.87 -11.97
N LEU A 119 -5.68 -10.72 -11.79
CA LEU A 119 -5.49 -9.83 -10.63
C LEU A 119 -5.92 -10.49 -9.32
N ILE A 120 -7.05 -11.20 -9.33
CA ILE A 120 -7.53 -11.95 -8.15
C ILE A 120 -6.65 -13.18 -7.88
N GLY A 121 -6.07 -13.77 -8.92
CA GLY A 121 -5.14 -14.89 -8.83
C GLY A 121 -3.70 -14.46 -8.54
N ARG A 122 -2.90 -14.26 -9.60
CA ARG A 122 -1.45 -14.05 -9.53
C ARG A 122 -1.08 -12.64 -9.02
N GLY A 123 -1.92 -11.64 -9.26
CA GLY A 123 -1.71 -10.25 -8.83
C GLY A 123 -2.07 -9.98 -7.36
N SER A 124 -2.85 -10.85 -6.72
CA SER A 124 -3.43 -10.59 -5.40
C SER A 124 -2.40 -10.53 -4.29
N GLY A 125 -1.28 -11.27 -4.42
CA GLY A 125 -0.23 -11.29 -3.40
C GLY A 125 0.47 -9.96 -3.17
N ILE A 126 0.61 -9.13 -4.21
CA ILE A 126 1.24 -7.79 -4.07
C ILE A 126 0.29 -6.83 -3.36
N ALA A 127 -0.98 -6.83 -3.77
CA ALA A 127 -2.02 -6.03 -3.11
C ALA A 127 -2.19 -6.48 -1.65
N ALA A 128 -2.27 -7.78 -1.40
CA ALA A 128 -2.34 -8.35 -0.06
C ALA A 128 -1.13 -7.94 0.80
N GLY A 129 0.09 -8.02 0.28
CA GLY A 129 1.29 -7.58 0.98
C GLY A 129 1.26 -6.10 1.34
N ALA A 130 0.87 -5.24 0.38
CA ALA A 130 0.72 -3.82 0.62
C ALA A 130 -0.32 -3.53 1.71
N VAL A 131 -1.47 -4.22 1.69
CA VAL A 131 -2.54 -4.10 2.68
C VAL A 131 -2.08 -4.58 4.06
N VAL A 132 -1.40 -5.73 4.15
CA VAL A 132 -0.85 -6.26 5.40
C VAL A 132 0.10 -5.24 6.04
N GLY A 133 1.04 -4.69 5.27
CA GLY A 133 1.97 -3.67 5.76
C GLY A 133 1.28 -2.38 6.17
N ALA A 134 0.36 -1.89 5.35
CA ALA A 134 -0.36 -0.65 5.63
C ALA A 134 -1.33 -0.78 6.81
N ALA A 135 -1.84 -1.98 7.11
CA ALA A 135 -2.72 -2.24 8.25
C ALA A 135 -2.01 -2.08 9.62
N LEU A 136 -0.68 -2.10 9.66
CA LEU A 136 0.07 -1.82 10.88
C LEU A 136 -0.18 -0.41 11.42
N ALA A 137 -0.37 0.57 10.53
CA ALA A 137 -0.65 1.95 10.95
C ALA A 137 -1.97 2.10 11.74
N PRO A 138 -3.14 1.65 11.25
CA PRO A 138 -4.37 1.70 12.01
C PRO A 138 -4.36 0.80 13.24
N VAL A 139 -3.69 -0.35 13.22
CA VAL A 139 -3.57 -1.21 14.40
C VAL A 139 -2.79 -0.52 15.52
N VAL A 140 -1.65 0.11 15.20
CA VAL A 140 -0.86 0.86 16.19
C VAL A 140 -1.63 2.07 16.69
N GLN A 141 -2.26 2.85 15.80
CA GLN A 141 -3.08 3.99 16.23
C GLN A 141 -4.26 3.54 17.10
N ALA A 142 -4.98 2.48 16.73
CA ALA A 142 -6.09 1.95 17.51
C ALA A 142 -5.66 1.44 18.89
N ALA A 143 -4.49 0.81 18.99
CA ALA A 143 -3.93 0.39 20.26
C ALA A 143 -3.61 1.58 21.18
N ILE A 144 -3.07 2.67 20.62
CA ILE A 144 -2.71 3.88 21.37
C ILE A 144 -3.96 4.67 21.79
N THR A 145 -4.96 4.74 20.93
CA THR A 145 -6.20 5.51 21.18
C THR A 145 -7.31 4.68 21.83
N GLU A 146 -7.04 3.41 22.15
CA GLU A 146 -8.02 2.45 22.69
C GLU A 146 -9.31 2.35 21.84
N ASP A 147 -9.21 2.53 20.51
CA ASP A 147 -10.36 2.43 19.59
C ASP A 147 -10.56 0.97 19.16
N THR A 148 -11.31 0.22 19.97
CA THR A 148 -11.61 -1.21 19.74
C THR A 148 -12.25 -1.47 18.37
N VAL A 149 -13.10 -0.57 17.87
CA VAL A 149 -13.78 -0.75 16.58
C VAL A 149 -12.77 -0.66 15.45
N ALA A 150 -11.87 0.33 15.50
CA ALA A 150 -10.80 0.46 14.52
C ALA A 150 -9.79 -0.70 14.62
N LEU A 151 -9.51 -1.19 15.84
CA LEU A 151 -8.63 -2.34 16.06
C LEU A 151 -9.22 -3.61 15.41
N LEU A 152 -10.51 -3.88 15.61
CA LEU A 152 -11.20 -5.00 15.00
C LEU A 152 -11.24 -4.88 13.47
N ALA A 153 -11.56 -3.69 12.95
CA ALA A 153 -11.55 -3.44 11.51
C ALA A 153 -10.15 -3.69 10.90
N GLY A 154 -9.09 -3.19 11.56
CA GLY A 154 -7.70 -3.43 11.15
C GLY A 154 -7.31 -4.91 11.22
N ALA A 155 -7.71 -5.62 12.28
CA ALA A 155 -7.44 -7.04 12.43
C ALA A 155 -8.16 -7.90 11.37
N VAL A 156 -9.43 -7.61 11.07
CA VAL A 156 -10.18 -8.30 10.02
C VAL A 156 -9.55 -8.06 8.66
N LEU A 157 -9.16 -6.81 8.35
CA LEU A 157 -8.45 -6.49 7.11
C LEU A 157 -7.11 -7.23 7.01
N LEU A 158 -6.34 -7.29 8.09
CA LEU A 158 -5.07 -8.01 8.15
C LEU A 158 -5.27 -9.50 7.87
N LEU A 159 -6.26 -10.14 8.52
CA LEU A 159 -6.57 -11.55 8.32
C LEU A 159 -7.06 -11.84 6.89
N ALA A 160 -7.93 -10.98 6.34
CA ALA A 160 -8.40 -11.11 4.96
C ALA A 160 -7.25 -10.96 3.94
N ALA A 161 -6.33 -10.03 4.19
CA ALA A 161 -5.14 -9.84 3.36
C ALA A 161 -4.20 -11.05 3.43
N ILE A 162 -3.97 -11.61 4.61
CA ILE A 162 -3.16 -12.84 4.77
C ILE A 162 -3.81 -14.02 4.04
N ALA A 163 -5.12 -14.20 4.16
CA ALA A 163 -5.84 -15.27 3.49
C ALA A 163 -5.75 -15.17 1.95
N SER A 164 -5.98 -13.98 1.41
CA SER A 164 -5.93 -13.71 -0.04
C SER A 164 -4.52 -13.73 -0.63
N GLY A 165 -3.49 -13.35 0.14
CA GLY A 165 -2.09 -13.36 -0.31
C GLY A 165 -1.32 -14.64 -0.02
N SER A 166 -1.99 -15.70 0.45
CA SER A 166 -1.36 -16.97 0.87
C SER A 166 -0.55 -17.65 -0.23
N SER A 167 -0.84 -17.37 -1.50
CA SER A 167 -0.09 -17.87 -2.66
C SER A 167 1.29 -17.21 -2.84
N LEU A 168 1.55 -16.06 -2.20
CA LEU A 168 2.78 -15.28 -2.29
C LEU A 168 3.24 -14.82 -0.89
N PRO A 169 3.67 -15.74 -0.01
CA PRO A 169 4.02 -15.41 1.38
C PRO A 169 5.17 -14.41 1.48
N LEU A 170 6.10 -14.41 0.53
CA LEU A 170 7.20 -13.45 0.49
C LEU A 170 6.73 -12.00 0.27
N SER A 171 5.66 -11.79 -0.52
CA SER A 171 5.07 -10.47 -0.70
C SER A 171 4.37 -9.98 0.57
N LEU A 172 3.75 -10.88 1.33
CA LEU A 172 3.19 -10.57 2.65
C LEU A 172 4.27 -10.11 3.63
N VAL A 173 5.39 -10.85 3.69
CA VAL A 173 6.53 -10.50 4.56
C VAL A 173 7.13 -9.17 4.14
N ALA A 174 7.40 -8.96 2.84
CA ALA A 174 7.99 -7.73 2.35
C ALA A 174 7.09 -6.51 2.60
N GLY A 175 5.79 -6.63 2.34
CA GLY A 175 4.81 -5.61 2.68
C GLY A 175 4.76 -5.31 4.18
N GLY A 176 4.70 -6.34 5.02
CA GLY A 176 4.77 -6.23 6.47
C GLY A 176 6.02 -5.49 6.96
N VAL A 177 7.20 -5.83 6.43
CA VAL A 177 8.47 -5.14 6.74
C VAL A 177 8.41 -3.67 6.31
N GLY A 178 7.92 -3.38 5.10
CA GLY A 178 7.78 -2.00 4.61
C GLY A 178 6.86 -1.15 5.51
N GLY A 179 5.72 -1.70 5.91
CA GLY A 179 4.80 -1.07 6.85
C GLY A 179 5.42 -0.84 8.24
N ALA A 180 6.11 -1.84 8.79
CA ALA A 180 6.77 -1.74 10.09
C ALA A 180 7.89 -0.69 10.09
N VAL A 181 8.69 -0.63 9.03
CA VAL A 181 9.71 0.42 8.84
C VAL A 181 9.06 1.80 8.78
N ALA A 182 7.96 1.96 8.05
CA ALA A 182 7.26 3.24 7.97
C ALA A 182 6.68 3.67 9.32
N VAL A 183 6.05 2.77 10.07
CA VAL A 183 5.58 3.06 11.44
C VAL A 183 6.76 3.38 12.36
N GLY A 184 7.87 2.64 12.28
CA GLY A 184 9.08 2.92 13.06
C GLY A 184 9.71 4.27 12.74
N LEU A 185 9.69 4.68 11.47
CA LEU A 185 10.10 6.04 11.07
C LEU A 185 9.18 7.09 11.69
N LEU A 186 7.87 6.88 11.66
CA LEU A 186 6.89 7.77 12.29
C LEU A 186 7.10 7.83 13.81
N TRP A 187 7.47 6.74 14.48
CA TRP A 187 7.90 6.76 15.88
C TRP A 187 9.12 7.65 16.11
N ALA A 188 10.11 7.59 15.23
CA ALA A 188 11.34 8.36 15.38
C ALA A 188 11.14 9.86 15.13
N VAL A 189 10.34 10.23 14.13
CA VAL A 189 10.18 11.64 13.72
C VAL A 189 8.99 12.35 14.35
N ASP A 190 7.96 11.60 14.77
CA ASP A 190 6.74 12.09 15.41
C ASP A 190 6.30 11.18 16.58
N PRO A 191 7.15 11.05 17.62
CA PRO A 191 6.85 10.23 18.80
C PRO A 191 5.58 10.72 19.52
N GLU A 192 5.33 12.04 19.44
CA GLU A 192 4.12 12.78 19.83
C GLU A 192 2.84 12.00 19.56
N ARG A 193 2.76 11.41 18.35
CA ARG A 193 1.56 10.82 17.77
C ARG A 193 1.63 9.32 17.56
N TRP A 194 2.82 8.74 17.56
CA TRP A 194 2.96 7.35 17.17
C TRP A 194 3.51 6.46 18.27
N ARG A 195 4.23 7.00 19.27
CA ARG A 195 4.75 6.18 20.37
C ARG A 195 3.59 5.74 21.28
N PRO A 196 3.49 4.44 21.63
CA PRO A 196 2.56 3.96 22.63
C PRO A 196 2.94 4.42 24.05
#